data_AF-E0W3M0-F1
#
_entry.id   AF-E0W3M0-F1
#
_cell.length_a   1.000
_cell.length_b   1.000
_cell.length_c   1.000
_cell.angle_alpha   90.00
_cell.angle_beta   90.00
_cell.angle_gamma   90.00
#
_symmetry.space_group_name_H-M   'P 1'
#
loop_
_entity.id
_entity.type
_entity.pdbx_description
1 polymer ?
#
loop_
_entity_poly.entity_id
_entity_poly.type
_entity_poly.pdbx_seq_one_letter_code
_entity_poly.pdbx_strand_id
1 'polypeptide(L)'
;MNFFCCCPPKPTGRRSRKPGIDRKPRQAYSAKQLERLESEFKIDKYLSVSKRMELSKALNLTEVQIKTWFQNRRTKWKKQLTSRLKIAQRHGLIPPPPPYIPGGPPIFGPFCPSTLFPSTVIPFHIQQPPAKDIENLSLSE
;
A
#
# COMPACT_ATOMS: atom_id res chain seq x y z
N MET A 1 -35.47 12.57 -25.55
CA MET A 1 -34.00 12.67 -25.46
C MET A 1 -33.55 12.06 -24.14
N ASN A 2 -32.95 10.86 -24.15
CA ASN A 2 -32.34 10.27 -22.96
C ASN A 2 -30.88 9.94 -23.28
N PHE A 3 -29.96 10.74 -22.75
CA PHE A 3 -28.53 10.49 -22.79
C PHE A 3 -28.18 9.42 -21.76
N PHE A 4 -28.17 8.15 -22.19
CA PHE A 4 -27.51 7.08 -21.44
C PHE A 4 -26.00 7.29 -21.50
N CYS A 5 -25.42 7.82 -20.43
CA CYS A 5 -23.98 7.77 -20.24
C CYS A 5 -23.60 6.35 -19.78
N CYS A 6 -23.45 5.43 -20.73
CA CYS A 6 -22.82 4.13 -20.47
C CYS A 6 -21.37 4.37 -20.09
N CYS A 7 -21.04 4.31 -18.80
CA CYS A 7 -19.65 4.15 -18.37
C CYS A 7 -19.16 2.77 -18.89
N PRO A 8 -18.15 2.71 -19.78
CA PRO A 8 -17.65 1.45 -20.27
C PRO A 8 -16.98 0.66 -19.12
N PRO A 9 -17.12 -0.67 -19.08
CA PRO A 9 -16.46 -1.51 -18.08
C PRO A 9 -14.94 -1.36 -18.21
N LYS A 10 -14.26 -1.15 -17.08
CA LYS A 10 -12.80 -1.01 -17.07
C LYS A 10 -12.18 -2.29 -17.63
N PRO A 11 -11.33 -2.23 -18.67
CA PRO A 11 -10.71 -3.42 -19.19
C PRO A 11 -9.78 -3.99 -18.12
N THR A 12 -10.08 -5.20 -17.66
CA THR A 12 -9.16 -6.09 -16.96
C THR A 12 -8.09 -6.61 -17.92
N GLY A 13 -7.47 -5.72 -18.69
CA GLY A 13 -6.27 -6.00 -19.42
C GLY A 13 -5.09 -5.84 -18.45
N ARG A 14 -4.35 -6.92 -18.17
CA ARG A 14 -2.93 -6.75 -17.89
C ARG A 14 -2.41 -5.89 -19.03
N ARG A 15 -2.10 -4.61 -18.77
CA ARG A 15 -1.55 -3.69 -19.79
C ARG A 15 -0.48 -4.47 -20.53
N SER A 16 -0.78 -4.86 -21.77
CA SER A 16 0.19 -5.48 -22.65
C SER A 16 1.32 -4.46 -22.70
N ARG A 17 2.45 -4.81 -22.09
CA ARG A 17 3.63 -3.95 -22.12
C ARG A 17 3.97 -3.86 -23.59
N LYS A 18 3.71 -2.71 -24.22
CA LYS A 18 4.14 -2.40 -25.58
C LYS A 18 5.54 -3.00 -25.77
N PRO A 19 5.71 -4.02 -26.64
CA PRO A 19 7.03 -4.49 -27.03
C PRO A 19 7.68 -3.34 -27.80
N GLY A 20 8.84 -2.86 -27.39
CA GLY A 20 9.52 -1.78 -28.11
C GLY A 20 10.01 -0.60 -27.27
N ILE A 21 10.20 -0.76 -25.96
CA ILE A 21 11.16 0.09 -25.25
C ILE A 21 12.21 -0.88 -24.72
N ASP A 22 13.41 -0.83 -25.28
CA ASP A 22 14.60 -1.48 -24.74
C ASP A 22 14.78 -1.04 -23.29
N ARG A 23 14.18 -1.83 -22.39
CA ARG A 23 14.32 -1.59 -20.96
C ARG A 23 15.77 -1.81 -20.66
N LYS A 24 16.45 -0.77 -20.18
CA LYS A 24 17.85 -0.84 -19.73
C LYS A 24 18.02 -2.17 -18.97
N PRO A 25 18.99 -3.01 -19.36
CA PRO A 25 19.18 -4.32 -18.74
C PRO A 25 19.20 -4.18 -17.24
N ARG A 26 18.45 -5.06 -16.58
CA ARG A 26 18.16 -4.96 -15.15
C ARG A 26 19.44 -5.27 -14.39
N GLN A 27 20.16 -4.24 -13.95
CA GLN A 27 21.35 -4.41 -13.13
C GLN A 27 20.93 -4.83 -11.72
N ALA A 28 21.50 -5.94 -11.23
CA ALA A 28 21.31 -6.41 -9.87
C ALA A 28 22.17 -5.58 -8.90
N TYR A 29 21.64 -5.29 -7.71
CA TYR A 29 22.41 -4.66 -6.65
C TYR A 29 23.32 -5.70 -5.98
N SER A 30 24.51 -5.28 -5.56
CA SER A 30 25.44 -6.12 -4.80
C SER A 30 24.89 -6.45 -3.40
N ALA A 31 25.34 -7.56 -2.81
CA ALA A 31 24.94 -7.98 -1.47
C ALA A 31 25.18 -6.89 -0.41
N LYS A 32 26.35 -6.23 -0.46
CA LYS A 32 26.69 -5.11 0.46
C LYS A 32 25.73 -3.93 0.33
N GLN A 33 25.28 -3.63 -0.90
CA GLN A 33 24.31 -2.56 -1.14
C GLN A 33 22.94 -2.93 -0.55
N LEU A 34 22.50 -4.18 -0.74
CA LEU A 34 21.25 -4.67 -0.21
C LEU A 34 21.22 -4.69 1.32
N GLU A 35 22.32 -5.12 1.95
CA GLU A 35 22.44 -5.15 3.40
C GLU A 35 22.27 -3.77 4.02
N ARG A 36 22.96 -2.75 3.49
CA ARG A 36 22.82 -1.38 4.00
C ARG A 36 21.42 -0.83 3.80
N LEU A 37 20.81 -1.05 2.63
CA LEU A 37 19.43 -0.63 2.35
C LEU A 37 18.43 -1.32 3.30
N GLU A 38 18.63 -2.61 3.60
CA GLU A 38 17.78 -3.36 4.51
C GLU A 38 17.96 -2.91 5.96
N SER A 39 19.19 -2.60 6.38
CA SER A 39 19.48 -2.04 7.71
C SER A 39 18.72 -0.75 7.94
N GLU A 40 18.76 0.17 6.98
CA GLU A 40 18.02 1.44 7.06
C GLU A 40 16.50 1.21 7.02
N PHE A 41 16.03 0.25 6.22
CA PHE A 41 14.62 -0.11 6.17
C PHE A 41 14.10 -0.67 7.51
N LYS A 42 14.95 -1.34 8.30
CA LYS A 42 14.57 -1.82 9.64
C LYS A 42 14.26 -0.66 10.58
N ILE A 43 15.07 0.40 10.52
CA ILE A 43 14.92 1.64 11.30
C ILE A 43 13.66 2.37 10.81
N ASP A 44 13.65 2.81 9.55
CA ASP A 44 12.56 3.59 8.98
C ASP A 44 12.01 2.95 7.70
N LYS A 45 10.69 2.73 7.65
CA LYS A 45 10.04 2.15 6.44
C LYS A 45 9.98 3.14 5.28
N TYR A 46 10.18 4.43 5.55
CA TYR A 46 10.11 5.55 4.62
C TYR A 46 11.34 6.43 4.80
N LEU A 47 12.06 6.72 3.71
CA LEU A 47 13.23 7.60 3.79
C LEU A 47 12.85 9.08 3.65
N SER A 48 13.43 9.90 4.52
CA SER A 48 13.50 11.35 4.32
C SER A 48 14.40 11.70 3.13
N VAL A 49 14.29 12.94 2.63
CA VAL A 49 15.11 13.42 1.51
C VAL A 49 16.59 13.41 1.88
N SER A 50 16.94 13.92 3.07
CA SER A 50 18.32 13.95 3.57
C SER A 50 18.93 12.56 3.67
N LYS A 51 18.19 11.58 4.20
CA LYS A 51 18.70 10.21 4.35
C LYS A 51 18.89 9.51 3.01
N ARG A 52 18.03 9.80 2.03
CA ARG A 52 18.20 9.32 0.65
C ARG A 52 19.48 9.84 0.01
N MET A 53 19.80 11.12 0.22
CA MET A 53 21.04 11.73 -0.27
C MET A 53 22.29 11.08 0.34
N GLU A 54 22.27 10.81 1.64
CA GLU A 54 23.35 10.11 2.34
C GLU A 54 23.59 8.71 1.75
N LEU A 55 22.51 7.93 1.58
CA LEU A 55 22.60 6.57 1.03
C LEU A 55 23.03 6.54 -0.44
N SER A 56 22.63 7.55 -1.22
CA SER A 56 23.05 7.72 -2.60
C SER A 56 24.57 7.81 -2.71
N LYS A 57 25.16 8.69 -1.88
CA LYS A 57 26.61 8.87 -1.80
C LYS A 57 27.32 7.62 -1.27
N ALA A 58 26.79 6.99 -0.24
CA ALA A 58 27.44 5.83 0.39
C ALA A 58 27.43 4.56 -0.49
N LEU A 59 26.38 4.35 -1.28
CA LEU A 59 26.18 3.11 -2.05
C LEU A 59 26.46 3.26 -3.55
N ASN A 60 26.80 4.48 -4.00
CA ASN A 60 26.95 4.84 -5.41
C ASN A 60 25.71 4.49 -6.25
N LEU A 61 24.52 4.74 -5.68
CA LEU A 61 23.23 4.50 -6.34
C LEU A 61 22.50 5.83 -6.48
N THR A 62 21.75 6.00 -7.57
CA THR A 62 20.93 7.21 -7.73
C THR A 62 19.80 7.26 -6.68
N GLU A 63 19.41 8.47 -6.30
CA GLU A 63 18.24 8.68 -5.43
C GLU A 63 16.97 8.00 -5.95
N VAL A 64 16.78 7.97 -7.27
CA VAL A 64 15.65 7.32 -7.92
C VAL A 64 15.71 5.80 -7.73
N GLN A 65 16.90 5.18 -7.84
CA GLN A 65 17.09 3.76 -7.56
C GLN A 65 16.78 3.43 -6.10
N ILE A 66 17.26 4.24 -5.15
CA ILE A 66 16.98 4.08 -3.72
C ILE A 66 15.49 4.23 -3.45
N LYS A 67 14.84 5.27 -3.98
CA LYS A 67 13.39 5.49 -3.88
C LYS A 67 12.61 4.29 -4.42
N THR A 68 13.00 3.78 -5.59
CA THR A 68 12.37 2.61 -6.23
C THR A 68 12.57 1.34 -5.41
N TRP A 69 13.76 1.14 -4.85
CA TRP A 69 14.05 0.03 -3.97
C TRP A 69 13.17 0.07 -2.72
N PHE A 70 13.06 1.22 -2.04
CA PHE A 70 12.20 1.38 -0.86
C PHE A 70 10.71 1.19 -1.17
N GLN A 71 10.26 1.63 -2.36
CA GLN A 71 8.89 1.37 -2.82
C GLN A 71 8.63 -0.14 -3.02
N ASN A 72 9.57 -0.83 -3.66
CA ASN A 72 9.50 -2.28 -3.86
C ASN A 72 9.57 -3.03 -2.52
N ARG A 73 10.42 -2.57 -1.60
CA ARG A 73 10.59 -3.18 -0.28
C ARG A 73 9.32 -3.07 0.56
N ARG A 74 8.69 -1.89 0.62
CA ARG A 74 7.39 -1.69 1.27
C ARG A 74 6.29 -2.55 0.65
N THR A 75 6.28 -2.70 -0.67
CA THR A 75 5.32 -3.57 -1.36
C THR A 75 5.49 -5.03 -0.93
N LYS A 76 6.74 -5.53 -0.85
CA LYS A 76 7.03 -6.89 -0.36
C LYS A 76 6.63 -7.04 1.11
N TRP A 77 6.96 -6.07 1.95
CA TRP A 77 6.58 -6.08 3.37
C TRP A 77 5.07 -6.13 3.58
N LYS A 78 4.30 -5.26 2.89
CA LYS A 78 2.84 -5.30 2.94
C LYS A 78 2.28 -6.64 2.44
N LYS A 79 2.85 -7.18 1.34
CA LYS A 79 2.47 -8.50 0.85
C LYS A 79 2.71 -9.56 1.91
N GLN A 80 3.86 -9.57 2.58
CA GLN A 80 4.20 -10.51 3.65
C GLN A 80 3.19 -10.45 4.81
N LEU A 81 2.76 -9.24 5.20
CA LEU A 81 1.72 -9.05 6.21
C LEU A 81 0.37 -9.64 5.76
N THR A 82 -0.06 -9.34 4.52
CA THR A 82 -1.34 -9.84 3.98
C THR A 82 -1.31 -11.30 3.52
N SER A 83 -0.13 -11.88 3.25
CA SER A 83 -0.01 -13.25 2.77
C SER A 83 -0.35 -14.28 3.83
N ARG A 84 -0.24 -13.94 5.13
CA ARG A 84 -0.79 -14.80 6.20
C ARG A 84 -2.28 -15.04 5.99
N LEU A 85 -3.02 -14.02 5.54
CA LEU A 85 -4.45 -14.09 5.21
C LEU A 85 -4.73 -14.82 3.89
N LYS A 86 -3.84 -14.67 2.90
CA LYS A 86 -4.02 -15.28 1.56
C LYS A 86 -3.60 -16.75 1.48
N ILE A 87 -2.69 -17.20 2.36
CA ILE A 87 -2.44 -18.63 2.58
C ILE A 87 -3.76 -19.30 3.00
N ALA A 88 -4.51 -18.71 3.93
CA ALA A 88 -5.81 -19.23 4.34
C ALA A 88 -6.82 -19.30 3.16
N GLN A 89 -6.84 -18.32 2.25
CA GLN A 89 -7.64 -18.40 1.01
C GLN A 89 -7.20 -19.52 0.06
N ARG A 90 -5.88 -19.74 -0.10
CA ARG A 90 -5.31 -20.81 -0.94
C ARG A 90 -5.57 -22.20 -0.38
N HIS A 91 -5.62 -22.33 0.95
CA HIS A 91 -5.99 -23.57 1.64
C HIS A 91 -7.50 -23.73 1.81
N GLY A 92 -8.33 -22.91 1.16
CA GLY A 92 -9.79 -23.02 1.18
C GLY A 92 -10.48 -22.59 2.48
N LEU A 93 -9.74 -21.98 3.42
CA LEU A 93 -10.26 -21.55 4.73
C LEU A 93 -11.01 -20.20 4.68
N ILE A 94 -10.90 -19.46 3.57
CA ILE A 94 -11.58 -18.17 3.39
C ILE A 94 -12.14 -18.13 1.96
N PRO A 95 -13.47 -18.04 1.78
CA PRO A 95 -14.07 -17.98 0.45
C PRO A 95 -13.64 -16.69 -0.29
N PRO A 96 -13.51 -16.74 -1.62
CA PRO A 96 -13.21 -15.54 -2.40
C PRO A 96 -14.32 -14.50 -2.18
N PRO A 97 -13.98 -13.19 -2.12
CA PRO A 97 -15.01 -12.17 -2.03
C PRO A 97 -15.95 -12.31 -3.23
N PRO A 98 -17.28 -12.26 -3.02
CA PRO A 98 -18.24 -12.41 -4.09
C PRO A 98 -18.00 -11.33 -5.17
N PRO A 99 -18.29 -11.64 -6.46
CA PRO A 99 -18.16 -10.67 -7.53
C PRO A 99 -19.01 -9.44 -7.18
N TYR A 100 -18.37 -8.27 -7.12
CA TYR A 100 -19.07 -7.01 -6.89
C TYR A 100 -20.01 -6.75 -8.08
N ILE A 101 -21.31 -6.87 -7.86
CA ILE A 101 -22.34 -6.52 -8.84
C ILE A 101 -22.63 -5.02 -8.70
N PRO A 102 -22.32 -4.19 -9.71
CA PRO A 102 -22.68 -2.78 -9.70
C PRO A 102 -24.22 -2.65 -9.64
N GLY A 103 -24.75 -1.97 -8.62
CA GLY A 103 -26.20 -1.81 -8.40
C GLY A 103 -26.83 -2.89 -7.51
N GLY A 104 -26.05 -3.86 -7.02
CA GLY A 104 -26.50 -4.74 -5.93
C GLY A 104 -26.52 -4.02 -4.58
N PRO A 105 -27.36 -4.46 -3.62
CA PRO A 105 -27.31 -3.91 -2.27
C PRO A 105 -25.90 -4.12 -1.67
N PRO A 106 -25.37 -3.17 -0.90
CA PRO A 106 -24.08 -3.34 -0.26
C PRO A 106 -24.19 -4.48 0.76
N ILE A 107 -23.71 -5.66 0.38
CA ILE A 107 -23.46 -6.79 1.28
C ILE A 107 -22.23 -6.50 2.16
N PHE A 108 -22.26 -5.36 2.85
CA PHE A 108 -21.52 -5.15 4.09
C PHE A 108 -22.43 -5.57 5.25
N GLY A 109 -22.83 -6.84 5.26
CA GLY A 109 -23.33 -7.48 6.46
C GLY A 109 -22.16 -8.19 7.14
N PRO A 110 -21.92 -8.00 8.46
CA PRO A 110 -21.10 -8.94 9.18
C PRO A 110 -21.85 -10.28 9.16
N PHE A 111 -21.08 -11.37 9.15
CA PHE A 111 -21.50 -12.76 9.35
C PHE A 111 -22.94 -12.91 9.88
N CYS A 112 -23.76 -13.74 9.22
CA CYS A 112 -24.86 -14.38 9.92
C CYS A 112 -24.30 -15.15 11.12
N PRO A 113 -24.80 -14.90 12.34
CA PRO A 113 -25.18 -16.00 13.17
C PRO A 113 -26.70 -15.96 13.28
N SER A 114 -27.34 -17.07 12.91
CA SER A 114 -28.69 -17.33 13.36
C SER A 114 -28.68 -17.21 14.89
N THR A 115 -29.41 -16.23 15.43
CA THR A 115 -30.04 -16.14 16.77
C THR A 115 -29.95 -14.70 17.33
N LEU A 116 -31.12 -14.05 17.29
CA LEU A 116 -31.69 -13.16 18.31
C LEU A 116 -30.70 -12.49 19.29
N PHE A 117 -30.50 -11.18 19.23
CA PHE A 117 -30.53 -10.28 20.40
C PHE A 117 -30.79 -8.81 19.94
N PRO A 118 -31.45 -7.99 20.78
CA PRO A 118 -32.18 -6.79 20.38
C PRO A 118 -31.31 -5.52 20.36
N SER A 119 -31.90 -4.48 19.76
CA SER A 119 -31.52 -3.08 19.77
C SER A 119 -30.64 -2.64 20.96
N THR A 120 -29.42 -2.19 20.68
CA THR A 120 -28.79 -1.08 21.40
C THR A 120 -27.89 -0.33 20.44
N VAL A 121 -28.38 0.83 20.03
CA VAL A 121 -27.63 1.84 19.30
C VAL A 121 -26.50 2.38 20.20
N ILE A 122 -25.26 2.32 19.73
CA ILE A 122 -24.17 3.12 20.31
C ILE A 122 -23.75 4.14 19.25
N PRO A 123 -23.93 5.45 19.48
CA PRO A 123 -23.50 6.47 18.54
C PRO A 123 -21.99 6.70 18.75
N PHE A 124 -21.17 6.33 17.78
CA PHE A 124 -19.73 6.62 17.86
C PHE A 124 -19.46 8.05 17.36
N HIS A 125 -19.28 8.92 18.34
CA HIS A 125 -18.80 10.30 18.27
C HIS A 125 -17.48 10.40 17.47
N ILE A 126 -17.45 11.35 16.52
CA ILE A 126 -16.30 11.68 15.68
C ILE A 126 -15.17 12.24 16.56
N GLN A 127 -14.08 11.50 16.70
CA GLN A 127 -12.85 11.99 17.33
C GLN A 127 -11.87 12.47 16.24
N GLN A 128 -11.69 13.80 16.16
CA GLN A 128 -10.60 14.44 15.42
C GLN A 128 -9.23 14.03 15.98
N PRO A 129 -8.17 13.89 15.16
CA PRO A 129 -6.82 13.71 15.66
C PRO A 129 -6.28 15.01 16.30
N PRO A 130 -5.60 14.94 17.46
CA PRO A 130 -5.10 16.12 18.15
C PRO A 130 -3.96 16.81 17.39
N ALA A 131 -4.08 18.14 17.30
CA ALA A 131 -3.00 19.05 16.96
C ALA A 131 -1.84 18.87 17.96
N LYS A 132 -0.61 18.89 17.44
CA LYS A 132 0.60 18.96 18.26
C LYS A 132 1.08 20.40 18.18
N ASP A 133 0.68 21.18 19.17
CA ASP A 133 1.31 22.46 19.47
C ASP A 133 2.71 22.18 20.02
N ILE A 134 3.73 22.60 19.28
CA ILE A 134 5.03 22.96 19.86
C ILE A 134 5.32 24.37 19.33
N GLU A 135 4.69 25.35 19.97
CA GLU A 135 5.31 26.66 20.15
C GLU A 135 6.56 26.51 21.03
N ASN A 136 7.59 27.28 20.69
CA ASN A 136 8.88 27.50 21.36
C ASN A 136 10.09 26.74 20.79
N LEU A 137 10.62 27.27 19.69
CA LEU A 137 11.96 27.87 19.78
C LEU A 137 11.90 29.26 19.16
N SER A 138 11.95 30.25 20.05
CA SER A 138 12.02 31.68 19.77
C SER A 138 13.25 32.03 18.92
N LEU A 139 13.13 33.19 18.27
CA LEU A 139 14.19 34.03 17.70
C LEU A 139 15.61 33.73 18.19
N SER A 140 16.54 33.70 17.23
CA SER A 140 17.79 34.44 17.31
C SER A 140 18.22 34.80 15.89
N GLU A 141 18.73 36.02 15.74
CA GLU A 141 19.24 36.69 14.54
C GLU A 141 20.02 35.82 13.54
#